data_AF-A0A4Y3HUQ1-F1
#
_entry.id   AF-A0A4Y3HUQ1-F1
#
_cell.length_a   1.000
_cell.length_b   1.000
_cell.length_c   1.000
_cell.angle_alpha   90.00
_cell.angle_beta   90.00
_cell.angle_gamma   90.00
#
_symmetry.space_group_name_H-M   'P 1'
#
loop_
_entity.id
_entity.type
_entity.pdbx_description
1 polymer ?
#
loop_
_entity_poly.entity_id
_entity_poly.type
_entity_poly.pdbx_seq_one_letter_code
_entity_poly.pdbx_strand_id
1 'polypeptide(L)'
;MYKVWILILTLFSFNAFSAPKSEPWPFWDKHTQSTQSIDHNQWQALLDAYLVESSEYTLFRYASVTDTDKQALKTYISALAKIDPRQYSQAEQYAYWVNFYNALTVDLILDNYPVKSITKLGGLFSFGPWGENIIEVAGKPLSLNDIEHRILRPIWQDPRTHYAVNCASLGCPNLQAQAFTSENTEQLLELSAQTFINSDKGAKLSNGELQLSSIYDWFAIDFKGEQGVIKHLAKYRPELTDFEGKVSFDYDWKLNKAN
;
A
#
# COMPACT_ATOMS: atom_id res chain seq x y z
N MET A 1 20.31 -27.51 53.37
CA MET A 1 19.74 -26.25 52.88
C MET A 1 20.08 -26.09 51.41
N TYR A 2 19.18 -26.49 50.51
CA TYR A 2 19.37 -26.30 49.06
C TYR A 2 18.45 -25.17 48.59
N LYS A 3 19.04 -24.08 48.10
CA LYS A 3 18.31 -22.98 47.44
C LYS A 3 18.15 -23.34 45.97
N VAL A 4 16.91 -23.61 45.55
CA VAL A 4 16.55 -23.72 44.14
C VAL A 4 16.28 -22.31 43.63
N TRP A 5 17.05 -21.87 42.64
CA TRP A 5 16.79 -20.64 41.91
C TRP A 5 15.88 -20.96 40.72
N ILE A 6 14.65 -20.45 40.75
CA ILE A 6 13.73 -20.51 39.62
C ILE A 6 14.12 -19.36 38.68
N LEU A 7 14.65 -19.72 37.51
CA LEU A 7 14.90 -18.79 36.41
C LEU A 7 13.55 -18.47 35.76
N ILE A 8 13.03 -17.27 35.99
CA ILE A 8 11.83 -16.78 35.29
C ILE A 8 12.26 -16.40 33.87
N LEU A 9 12.01 -17.29 32.91
CA LEU A 9 12.05 -16.99 31.49
C LEU A 9 10.88 -16.05 31.17
N THR A 10 11.14 -14.74 31.18
CA THR A 10 10.23 -13.76 30.56
C THR A 10 10.26 -13.98 29.07
N LEU A 11 9.28 -14.73 28.55
CA LEU A 11 8.94 -14.74 27.14
C LEU A 11 8.54 -13.30 26.77
N PHE A 12 9.45 -12.56 26.13
CA PHE A 12 9.07 -11.38 25.37
C PHE A 12 8.25 -11.88 24.19
N SER A 13 6.94 -11.84 24.32
CA SER A 13 6.03 -11.93 23.18
C SER A 13 6.39 -10.78 22.24
N PHE A 14 7.04 -11.08 21.12
CA PHE A 14 7.06 -10.17 19.99
C PHE A 14 5.59 -9.93 19.65
N ASN A 15 5.11 -8.70 19.87
CA ASN A 15 3.83 -8.29 19.34
C ASN A 15 3.98 -8.33 17.82
N ALA A 16 3.54 -9.41 17.20
CA ALA A 16 3.31 -9.45 15.77
C ALA A 16 2.25 -8.37 15.50
N PHE A 17 2.66 -7.24 14.93
CA PHE A 17 1.75 -6.27 14.37
C PHE A 17 1.09 -6.94 13.16
N SER A 18 -0.01 -7.63 13.39
CA SER A 18 -0.82 -8.17 12.31
C SER A 18 -1.54 -7.00 11.65
N ALA A 19 -1.48 -6.91 10.31
CA ALA A 19 -2.28 -5.93 9.60
C ALA A 19 -3.78 -6.14 9.89
N PRO A 20 -4.63 -5.10 9.77
CA PRO A 20 -6.06 -5.26 9.93
C PRO A 20 -6.60 -6.37 9.01
N LYS A 21 -7.61 -7.09 9.50
CA LYS A 21 -8.21 -8.19 8.75
C LYS A 21 -8.88 -7.66 7.48
N SER A 22 -8.82 -8.48 6.42
CA SER A 22 -9.64 -8.25 5.23
C SER A 22 -11.10 -8.51 5.60
N GLU A 23 -11.91 -7.46 5.63
CA GLU A 23 -13.32 -7.50 6.08
C GLU A 23 -14.23 -6.96 4.97
N PRO A 24 -14.81 -7.83 4.12
CA PRO A 24 -15.62 -7.42 2.98
C PRO A 24 -16.72 -6.44 3.39
N TRP A 25 -16.89 -5.38 2.60
CA TRP A 25 -18.02 -4.46 2.72
C TRP A 25 -18.91 -4.55 1.48
N PRO A 26 -19.96 -5.41 1.48
CA PRO A 26 -20.79 -5.70 0.30
C PRO A 26 -21.51 -4.50 -0.34
N PHE A 27 -21.52 -3.35 0.36
CA PHE A 27 -22.02 -2.10 -0.21
C PHE A 27 -21.23 -1.68 -1.46
N TRP A 28 -19.92 -1.94 -1.46
CA TRP A 28 -18.98 -1.56 -2.51
C TRP A 28 -18.81 -2.63 -3.59
N ASP A 29 -19.20 -3.87 -3.33
CA ASP A 29 -19.20 -4.97 -4.32
C ASP A 29 -20.44 -4.92 -5.23
N LYS A 30 -20.73 -3.73 -5.75
CA LYS A 30 -21.80 -3.49 -6.72
C LYS A 30 -21.20 -2.79 -7.92
N HIS A 31 -21.46 -3.31 -9.10
CA HIS A 31 -20.93 -2.78 -10.35
C HIS A 31 -21.96 -2.86 -11.46
N THR A 32 -21.75 -2.06 -12.50
CA THR A 32 -22.54 -2.11 -13.74
C THR A 32 -21.67 -2.60 -14.89
N GLN A 33 -22.25 -2.78 -16.07
CA GLN A 33 -21.51 -3.02 -17.32
C GLN A 33 -21.20 -1.71 -18.06
N SER A 34 -21.04 -0.60 -17.32
CA SER A 34 -20.74 0.72 -17.90
C SER A 34 -19.38 0.72 -18.61
N THR A 35 -19.31 1.45 -19.72
CA THR A 35 -18.08 1.74 -20.46
C THR A 35 -17.56 3.16 -20.20
N GLN A 36 -18.11 3.85 -19.18
CA GLN A 36 -17.62 5.16 -18.78
C GLN A 36 -16.27 5.02 -18.08
N SER A 37 -15.38 5.97 -18.33
CA SER A 37 -14.10 6.11 -17.65
C SER A 37 -14.08 7.33 -16.73
N ILE A 38 -13.20 7.29 -15.75
CA ILE A 38 -12.96 8.34 -14.77
C ILE A 38 -11.64 9.02 -15.12
N ASP A 39 -11.66 10.35 -15.19
CA ASP A 39 -10.47 11.12 -15.49
C ASP A 39 -9.51 11.18 -14.29
N HIS A 40 -8.26 10.83 -14.54
CA HIS A 40 -7.17 10.86 -13.56
C HIS A 40 -6.03 11.81 -13.95
N ASN A 41 -6.23 12.69 -14.94
CA ASN A 41 -5.18 13.59 -15.44
C ASN A 41 -4.63 14.57 -14.38
N GLN A 42 -5.45 15.04 -13.44
CA GLN A 42 -4.96 15.91 -12.36
C GLN A 42 -4.01 15.16 -11.41
N TRP A 43 -4.30 13.89 -11.15
CA TRP A 43 -3.40 13.03 -10.39
C TRP A 43 -2.14 12.72 -11.18
N GLN A 44 -2.26 12.38 -12.46
CA GLN A 44 -1.12 12.15 -13.36
C GLN A 44 -0.18 13.36 -13.41
N ALA A 45 -0.72 14.58 -13.54
CA ALA A 45 0.10 15.80 -13.57
C ALA A 45 0.90 16.00 -12.27
N LEU A 46 0.33 15.64 -11.11
CA LEU A 46 1.05 15.68 -9.84
C LEU A 46 2.17 14.63 -9.79
N LEU A 47 1.88 13.40 -10.27
CA LEU A 47 2.88 12.34 -10.35
C LEU A 47 4.06 12.75 -11.24
N ASP A 48 3.78 13.27 -12.44
CA ASP A 48 4.78 13.71 -13.41
C ASP A 48 5.68 14.83 -12.85
N ALA A 49 5.11 15.75 -12.06
CA ALA A 49 5.82 16.89 -11.51
C ALA A 49 6.72 16.52 -10.31
N TYR A 50 6.28 15.56 -9.48
CA TYR A 50 6.86 15.37 -8.14
C TYR A 50 7.46 14.00 -7.86
N LEU A 51 7.23 13.00 -8.72
CA LEU A 51 7.93 11.72 -8.60
C LEU A 51 9.36 11.79 -9.12
N VAL A 52 10.25 11.08 -8.43
CA VAL A 52 11.65 10.91 -8.78
C VAL A 52 12.00 9.44 -8.67
N GLU A 53 12.40 8.84 -9.78
CA GLU A 53 12.99 7.52 -9.77
C GLU A 53 14.47 7.61 -9.38
N SER A 54 14.88 6.81 -8.40
CA SER A 54 16.25 6.74 -7.91
C SER A 54 16.59 5.30 -7.51
N SER A 55 17.43 4.65 -8.32
CA SER A 55 17.75 3.22 -8.14
C SER A 55 16.47 2.38 -8.13
N GLU A 56 16.22 1.61 -7.06
CA GLU A 56 15.03 0.78 -6.88
C GLU A 56 13.80 1.52 -6.32
N TYR A 57 13.93 2.83 -6.05
CA TYR A 57 12.90 3.63 -5.39
C TYR A 57 12.19 4.60 -6.34
N THR A 58 10.89 4.75 -6.14
CA THR A 58 10.15 5.92 -6.58
C THR A 58 9.86 6.81 -5.37
N LEU A 59 10.47 7.99 -5.37
CA LEU A 59 10.43 8.97 -4.27
C LEU A 59 9.55 10.15 -4.64
N PHE A 60 8.98 10.84 -3.65
CA PHE A 60 8.11 11.99 -3.85
C PHE A 60 8.74 13.28 -3.31
N ARG A 61 8.76 14.36 -4.11
CA ARG A 61 9.31 15.68 -3.74
C ARG A 61 8.34 16.50 -2.90
N TYR A 62 7.98 16.02 -1.71
CA TYR A 62 7.00 16.68 -0.83
C TYR A 62 7.34 18.15 -0.53
N ALA A 63 8.63 18.47 -0.35
CA ALA A 63 9.08 19.84 -0.06
C ALA A 63 8.94 20.81 -1.24
N SER A 64 8.81 20.29 -2.46
CA SER A 64 8.72 21.10 -3.68
C SER A 64 7.28 21.36 -4.10
N VAL A 65 6.30 20.70 -3.48
CA VAL A 65 4.88 20.88 -3.85
C VAL A 65 4.43 22.29 -3.53
N THR A 66 3.97 22.99 -4.56
CA THR A 66 3.42 24.35 -4.42
C THR A 66 2.03 24.34 -3.80
N ASP A 67 1.61 25.45 -3.19
CA ASP A 67 0.23 25.59 -2.69
C ASP A 67 -0.81 25.41 -3.80
N THR A 68 -0.50 25.84 -5.02
CA THR A 68 -1.34 25.65 -6.21
C THR A 68 -1.54 24.18 -6.53
N ASP A 69 -0.46 23.40 -6.57
CA ASP A 69 -0.53 21.97 -6.91
C ASP A 69 -1.15 21.15 -5.77
N LYS A 70 -0.90 21.54 -4.53
CA LYS A 70 -1.59 20.99 -3.36
C LYS A 70 -3.10 21.24 -3.44
N GLN A 71 -3.52 22.44 -3.84
CA GLN A 71 -4.94 22.73 -4.06
C GLN A 71 -5.52 21.96 -5.25
N ALA A 72 -4.75 21.73 -6.32
CA ALA A 72 -5.17 20.89 -7.43
C ALA A 72 -5.39 19.43 -7.00
N LEU A 73 -4.52 18.86 -6.16
CA LEU A 73 -4.70 17.54 -5.57
C LEU A 73 -6.00 17.45 -4.75
N LYS A 74 -6.28 18.44 -3.88
CA LYS A 74 -7.53 18.47 -3.11
C LYS A 74 -8.77 18.59 -3.98
N THR A 75 -8.69 19.34 -5.07
CA THR A 75 -9.76 19.44 -6.07
C THR A 75 -10.02 18.09 -6.74
N TYR A 76 -8.96 17.38 -7.15
CA TYR A 76 -9.06 16.03 -7.70
C TYR A 76 -9.72 15.06 -6.73
N ILE A 77 -9.25 14.99 -5.48
CA ILE A 77 -9.82 14.13 -4.42
C ILE A 77 -11.30 14.45 -4.21
N SER A 78 -11.66 15.74 -4.14
CA SER A 78 -13.05 16.18 -3.96
C SER A 78 -13.94 15.84 -5.16
N ALA A 79 -13.39 15.82 -6.37
CA ALA A 79 -14.12 15.40 -7.57
C ALA A 79 -14.37 13.89 -7.55
N LEU A 80 -13.35 13.08 -7.23
CA LEU A 80 -13.48 11.63 -7.08
C LEU A 80 -14.48 11.25 -6.00
N ALA A 81 -14.47 11.95 -4.86
CA ALA A 81 -15.37 11.65 -3.75
C ALA A 81 -16.87 11.81 -4.09
N LYS A 82 -17.17 12.65 -5.10
CA LYS A 82 -18.54 12.86 -5.59
C LYS A 82 -19.00 11.79 -6.59
N ILE A 83 -18.08 11.01 -7.15
CA ILE A 83 -18.38 9.91 -8.05
C ILE A 83 -18.83 8.72 -7.20
N ASP A 84 -19.96 8.11 -7.55
CA ASP A 84 -20.35 6.81 -6.99
C ASP A 84 -19.71 5.69 -7.83
N PRO A 85 -18.62 5.04 -7.35
CA PRO A 85 -17.89 4.05 -8.14
C PRO A 85 -18.76 2.84 -8.51
N ARG A 86 -19.85 2.59 -7.77
CA ARG A 86 -20.74 1.45 -8.02
C ARG A 86 -21.51 1.57 -9.34
N GLN A 87 -21.54 2.74 -9.95
CA GLN A 87 -22.12 2.97 -11.28
C GLN A 87 -21.18 2.56 -12.43
N TYR A 88 -19.94 2.17 -12.13
CA TYR A 88 -18.92 1.83 -13.12
C TYR A 88 -18.64 0.33 -13.17
N SER A 89 -17.87 -0.10 -14.19
CA SER A 89 -17.38 -1.47 -14.30
C SER A 89 -16.41 -1.81 -13.17
N GLN A 90 -16.26 -3.10 -12.85
CA GLN A 90 -15.34 -3.53 -11.80
C GLN A 90 -13.87 -3.17 -12.11
N ALA A 91 -13.47 -3.14 -13.37
CA ALA A 91 -12.13 -2.71 -13.77
C ALA A 91 -11.90 -1.22 -13.48
N GLU A 92 -12.89 -0.38 -13.79
CA GLU A 92 -12.82 1.06 -13.52
C GLU A 92 -12.85 1.36 -12.02
N GLN A 93 -13.63 0.59 -11.26
CA GLN A 93 -13.66 0.70 -9.80
C GLN A 93 -12.29 0.42 -9.16
N TYR A 94 -11.54 -0.57 -9.68
CA TYR A 94 -10.20 -0.87 -9.16
C TYR A 94 -9.27 0.35 -9.32
N ALA A 95 -9.21 0.88 -10.54
CA ALA A 95 -8.41 2.06 -10.86
C ALA A 95 -8.80 3.26 -10.00
N TYR A 96 -10.11 3.51 -9.84
CA TYR A 96 -10.63 4.53 -8.95
C TYR A 96 -10.09 4.38 -7.52
N TRP A 97 -10.24 3.20 -6.90
CA TRP A 97 -9.86 3.01 -5.49
C TRP A 97 -8.36 3.06 -5.26
N VAL A 98 -7.56 2.52 -6.18
CA VAL A 98 -6.08 2.58 -6.10
C VAL A 98 -5.60 4.03 -6.21
N ASN A 99 -6.06 4.77 -7.22
CA ASN A 99 -5.67 6.18 -7.37
C ASN A 99 -6.17 7.02 -6.19
N PHE A 100 -7.38 6.78 -5.70
CA PHE A 100 -7.95 7.52 -4.59
C PHE A 100 -7.19 7.28 -3.28
N TYR A 101 -6.83 6.03 -2.97
CA TYR A 101 -5.98 5.70 -1.81
C TYR A 101 -4.64 6.42 -1.89
N ASN A 102 -3.95 6.34 -3.04
CA ASN A 102 -2.63 6.92 -3.23
C ASN A 102 -2.67 8.45 -3.16
N ALA A 103 -3.67 9.09 -3.76
CA ALA A 103 -3.87 10.53 -3.70
C ALA A 103 -4.18 11.02 -2.28
N LEU A 104 -5.07 10.34 -1.55
CA LEU A 104 -5.37 10.63 -0.14
C LEU A 104 -4.13 10.48 0.73
N THR A 105 -3.32 9.45 0.49
CA THR A 105 -2.06 9.25 1.23
C THR A 105 -1.08 10.39 0.99
N VAL A 106 -0.90 10.83 -0.26
CA VAL A 106 -0.03 11.98 -0.58
C VAL A 106 -0.57 13.28 0.03
N ASP A 107 -1.87 13.56 -0.08
CA ASP A 107 -2.51 14.74 0.51
C ASP A 107 -2.30 14.80 2.04
N LEU A 108 -2.44 13.65 2.70
CA LEU A 108 -2.24 13.53 4.14
C LEU A 108 -0.80 13.79 4.57
N ILE A 109 0.19 13.33 3.80
CA ILE A 109 1.59 13.71 4.05
C ILE A 109 1.78 15.21 3.82
N LEU A 110 1.25 15.77 2.74
CA LEU A 110 1.38 17.20 2.42
C LEU A 110 0.72 18.12 3.46
N ASP A 111 -0.36 17.70 4.09
CA ASP A 111 -1.00 18.42 5.20
C ASP A 111 -0.18 18.40 6.49
N ASN A 112 0.72 17.43 6.64
CA ASN A 112 1.52 17.24 7.84
C ASN A 112 3.03 17.39 7.60
N TYR A 113 3.44 17.84 6.41
CA TYR A 113 4.85 17.99 6.06
C TYR A 113 5.45 19.22 6.79
N PRO A 114 6.67 19.15 7.34
CA PRO A 114 7.62 18.02 7.29
C PRO A 114 7.35 16.95 8.35
N VAL A 115 7.26 15.70 7.91
CA VAL A 115 7.17 14.50 8.78
C VAL A 115 8.29 13.51 8.43
N LYS A 116 8.76 12.73 9.41
CA LYS A 116 9.80 11.71 9.20
C LYS A 116 9.24 10.35 8.75
N SER A 117 7.98 10.06 9.08
CA SER A 117 7.29 8.79 8.80
C SER A 117 5.79 8.99 8.89
N ILE A 118 5.01 8.34 8.02
CA ILE A 118 3.55 8.33 8.08
C ILE A 118 3.02 7.77 9.41
N THR A 119 3.77 6.88 10.07
CA THR A 119 3.40 6.27 11.37
C THR A 119 3.32 7.30 12.51
N LYS A 120 3.86 8.50 12.30
CA LYS A 120 3.80 9.62 13.24
C LYS A 120 2.55 10.47 13.08
N LEU A 121 1.75 10.24 12.04
CA LEU A 121 0.46 10.88 11.86
C LEU A 121 -0.62 10.13 12.67
N GLY A 122 -1.73 10.80 13.00
CA GLY A 122 -2.80 10.26 13.84
C GLY A 122 -2.72 10.68 15.31
N GLY A 123 -3.76 10.33 16.09
CA GLY A 123 -3.85 10.70 17.51
C GLY A 123 -2.71 10.14 18.40
N LEU A 124 -2.52 10.73 19.60
CA LEU A 124 -1.68 10.12 20.63
C LEU A 124 -2.15 8.66 20.81
N PHE A 125 -1.24 7.70 20.67
CA PHE A 125 -1.49 6.24 20.72
C PHE A 125 -1.97 5.55 19.43
N SER A 126 -2.16 6.27 18.32
CA SER A 126 -2.38 5.63 17.00
C SER A 126 -1.06 5.31 16.31
N PHE A 127 -0.99 4.16 15.65
CA PHE A 127 0.08 3.86 14.69
C PHE A 127 -0.37 4.40 13.33
N GLY A 128 0.00 5.65 13.03
CA GLY A 128 -0.40 6.32 11.79
C GLY A 128 -1.87 6.75 11.73
N PRO A 129 -2.28 7.32 10.59
CA PRO A 129 -3.59 7.98 10.44
C PRO A 129 -4.64 7.08 9.75
N TRP A 130 -4.31 5.83 9.44
CA TRP A 130 -5.08 5.02 8.49
C TRP A 130 -6.51 4.65 8.93
N GLY A 131 -6.83 4.75 10.23
CA GLY A 131 -8.16 4.45 10.78
C GLY A 131 -9.06 5.68 10.97
N GLU A 132 -8.59 6.88 10.65
CA GLU A 132 -9.37 8.10 10.76
C GLU A 132 -10.24 8.29 9.51
N ASN A 133 -11.50 8.67 9.69
CA ASN A 133 -12.37 9.00 8.56
C ASN A 133 -11.91 10.33 7.96
N ILE A 134 -11.35 10.27 6.75
CA ILE A 134 -10.75 11.42 6.07
C ILE A 134 -11.60 11.92 4.89
N ILE A 135 -12.53 11.11 4.42
CA ILE A 135 -13.35 11.42 3.25
C ILE A 135 -14.72 10.75 3.33
N GLU A 136 -15.68 11.21 2.52
CA GLU A 136 -17.00 10.58 2.37
C GLU A 136 -17.26 10.29 0.89
N VAL A 137 -17.70 9.08 0.57
CA VAL A 137 -18.11 8.66 -0.78
C VAL A 137 -19.47 7.99 -0.69
N ALA A 138 -20.43 8.39 -1.54
CA ALA A 138 -21.79 7.83 -1.57
C ALA A 138 -22.47 7.76 -0.18
N GLY A 139 -22.26 8.78 0.67
CA GLY A 139 -22.81 8.87 2.02
C GLY A 139 -22.15 7.92 3.03
N LYS A 140 -20.96 7.39 2.73
CA LYS A 140 -20.18 6.53 3.63
C LYS A 140 -18.86 7.23 4.00
N PRO A 141 -18.61 7.50 5.29
CA PRO A 141 -17.29 7.94 5.71
C PRO A 141 -16.29 6.81 5.50
N LEU A 142 -15.10 7.16 5.02
CA LEU A 142 -14.03 6.21 4.71
C LEU A 142 -12.70 6.69 5.29
N SER A 143 -11.96 5.72 5.80
CA SER A 143 -10.54 5.81 6.13
C SER A 143 -9.68 5.12 5.05
N LEU A 144 -8.35 5.30 5.09
CA LEU A 144 -7.44 4.54 4.21
C LEU A 144 -7.55 3.03 4.47
N ASN A 145 -7.73 2.61 5.73
CA ASN A 145 -7.97 1.21 6.10
C ASN A 145 -9.26 0.66 5.50
N ASP A 146 -10.33 1.47 5.43
CA ASP A 146 -11.57 1.01 4.79
C ASP A 146 -11.35 0.76 3.29
N ILE A 147 -10.67 1.67 2.60
CA ILE A 147 -10.37 1.51 1.17
C ILE A 147 -9.51 0.27 0.92
N GLU A 148 -8.44 0.07 1.69
CA GLU A 148 -7.53 -1.04 1.47
C GLU A 148 -8.12 -2.40 1.93
N HIS A 149 -8.62 -2.46 3.16
CA HIS A 149 -8.92 -3.73 3.83
C HIS A 149 -10.38 -4.15 3.73
N ARG A 150 -11.28 -3.25 3.35
CA ARG A 150 -12.72 -3.55 3.23
C ARG A 150 -13.26 -3.42 1.82
N ILE A 151 -12.48 -2.83 0.91
CA ILE A 151 -12.82 -2.65 -0.51
C ILE A 151 -11.80 -3.37 -1.39
N LEU A 152 -10.57 -2.87 -1.51
CA LEU A 152 -9.57 -3.38 -2.47
C LEU A 152 -9.20 -4.86 -2.24
N ARG A 153 -8.71 -5.20 -1.04
CA ARG A 153 -8.29 -6.58 -0.71
C ARG A 153 -9.42 -7.62 -0.85
N PRO A 154 -10.62 -7.44 -0.26
CA PRO A 154 -11.65 -8.47 -0.27
C PRO A 154 -12.41 -8.61 -1.60
N ILE A 155 -12.56 -7.55 -2.40
CA ILE A 155 -13.35 -7.59 -3.64
C ILE A 155 -12.53 -8.22 -4.78
N TRP A 156 -11.28 -7.78 -4.98
CA TRP A 156 -10.47 -8.28 -6.10
C TRP A 156 -9.63 -9.50 -5.75
N GLN A 157 -9.24 -9.67 -4.48
CA GLN A 157 -8.46 -10.82 -4.01
C GLN A 157 -7.18 -11.08 -4.84
N ASP A 158 -6.64 -10.04 -5.46
CA ASP A 158 -5.38 -10.07 -6.19
C ASP A 158 -4.26 -9.62 -5.24
N PRO A 159 -3.29 -10.50 -4.88
CA PRO A 159 -2.19 -10.15 -4.00
C PRO A 159 -1.33 -9.00 -4.53
N ARG A 160 -1.35 -8.75 -5.85
CA ARG A 160 -0.61 -7.63 -6.47
C ARG A 160 -1.15 -6.27 -6.06
N THR A 161 -2.35 -6.20 -5.48
CA THR A 161 -2.91 -4.98 -4.88
C THR A 161 -2.00 -4.38 -3.83
N HIS A 162 -1.29 -5.20 -3.05
CA HIS A 162 -0.31 -4.74 -2.07
C HIS A 162 0.82 -3.91 -2.68
N TYR A 163 1.10 -4.12 -3.97
CA TYR A 163 2.12 -3.36 -4.72
C TYR A 163 1.57 -2.13 -5.43
N ALA A 164 0.24 -1.99 -5.50
CA ALA A 164 -0.44 -0.86 -6.16
C ALA A 164 -0.74 0.29 -5.20
N VAL A 165 -0.89 0.01 -3.90
CA VAL A 165 -1.12 1.01 -2.86
C VAL A 165 0.19 1.41 -2.17
N ASN A 166 0.49 2.70 -2.13
CA ASN A 166 1.69 3.26 -1.53
C ASN A 166 1.35 3.98 -0.23
N CYS A 167 1.93 3.50 0.87
CA CYS A 167 1.77 4.04 2.21
C CYS A 167 2.82 5.12 2.57
N ALA A 168 3.44 5.77 1.59
CA ALA A 168 4.47 6.80 1.74
C ALA A 168 5.73 6.41 2.55
N SER A 169 6.07 5.12 2.64
CA SER A 169 7.28 4.64 3.34
C SER A 169 8.31 4.07 2.38
N LEU A 170 9.61 4.11 2.70
CA LEU A 170 10.68 3.56 1.86
C LEU A 170 10.55 2.04 1.67
N GLY A 171 10.11 1.33 2.71
CA GLY A 171 9.82 -0.11 2.66
C GLY A 171 8.54 -0.46 1.88
N CYS A 172 7.69 0.53 1.59
CA CYS A 172 6.45 0.32 0.84
C CYS A 172 6.77 0.09 -0.65
N PRO A 173 5.92 -0.62 -1.40
CA PRO A 173 6.02 -0.70 -2.86
C PRO A 173 6.02 0.69 -3.51
N ASN A 174 6.68 0.82 -4.66
CA ASN A 174 6.83 2.11 -5.33
C ASN A 174 5.47 2.65 -5.76
N LEU A 175 5.24 3.94 -5.51
CA LEU A 175 4.12 4.64 -6.12
C LEU A 175 4.33 4.63 -7.64
N GLN A 176 3.31 4.18 -8.38
CA GLN A 176 3.41 4.07 -9.84
C GLN A 176 3.49 5.45 -10.48
N ALA A 177 4.32 5.57 -11.52
CA ALA A 177 4.47 6.81 -12.29
C ALA A 177 3.24 7.13 -13.15
N GLN A 178 2.40 6.14 -13.42
CA GLN A 178 1.14 6.31 -14.16
C GLN A 178 -0.05 6.08 -13.24
N ALA A 179 -1.06 6.94 -13.36
CA ALA A 179 -2.36 6.71 -12.77
C ALA A 179 -2.97 5.43 -13.36
N PHE A 180 -3.62 4.64 -12.50
CA PHE A 180 -4.34 3.45 -12.94
C PHE A 180 -5.57 3.85 -13.76
N THR A 181 -5.87 3.10 -14.81
CA THR A 181 -7.13 3.15 -15.58
C THR A 181 -7.61 1.72 -15.80
N SER A 182 -8.86 1.53 -16.23
CA SER A 182 -9.35 0.20 -16.56
C SER A 182 -8.56 -0.48 -17.68
N GLU A 183 -7.90 0.28 -18.56
CA GLU A 183 -7.09 -0.24 -19.67
C GLU A 183 -5.67 -0.64 -19.28
N ASN A 184 -5.05 0.03 -18.31
CA ASN A 184 -3.65 -0.20 -17.94
C ASN A 184 -3.45 -1.01 -16.64
N THR A 185 -4.53 -1.31 -15.90
CA THR A 185 -4.46 -1.91 -14.56
C THR A 185 -3.63 -3.21 -14.52
N GLU A 186 -3.87 -4.15 -15.44
CA GLU A 186 -3.15 -5.43 -15.44
C GLU A 186 -1.64 -5.23 -15.68
N GLN A 187 -1.29 -4.35 -16.61
CA GLN A 187 0.11 -4.02 -16.90
C GLN A 187 0.79 -3.40 -15.68
N LEU A 188 0.13 -2.44 -15.02
CA LEU A 188 0.68 -1.77 -13.84
C LEU A 188 0.79 -2.70 -12.64
N LEU A 189 -0.15 -3.62 -12.44
CA LEU A 189 -0.06 -4.63 -11.38
C LEU A 189 1.12 -5.58 -11.59
N GLU A 190 1.33 -6.06 -12.81
CA GLU A 190 2.45 -6.94 -13.12
C GLU A 190 3.79 -6.20 -12.99
N LEU A 191 3.87 -4.96 -13.49
CA LEU A 191 5.05 -4.11 -13.32
C LEU A 191 5.37 -3.85 -11.85
N SER A 192 4.34 -3.54 -11.05
CA SER A 192 4.48 -3.28 -9.61
C SER A 192 5.02 -4.51 -8.88
N ALA A 193 4.47 -5.69 -9.16
CA ALA A 193 4.91 -6.95 -8.57
C ALA A 193 6.35 -7.29 -8.99
N GLN A 194 6.66 -7.22 -10.29
CA GLN A 194 8.00 -7.48 -10.80
C GLN A 194 9.02 -6.55 -10.16
N THR A 195 8.73 -5.25 -10.11
CA THR A 195 9.65 -4.24 -9.56
C THR A 195 9.86 -4.45 -8.07
N PHE A 196 8.80 -4.64 -7.30
CA PHE A 196 8.91 -4.78 -5.86
C PHE A 196 9.61 -6.07 -5.47
N ILE A 197 9.23 -7.21 -6.04
CA ILE A 197 9.78 -8.53 -5.67
C ILE A 197 11.28 -8.64 -6.03
N ASN A 198 11.73 -7.95 -7.08
CA ASN A 198 13.13 -7.93 -7.49
C ASN A 198 13.95 -6.79 -6.84
N SER A 199 13.34 -6.02 -5.94
CA SER A 199 14.02 -4.99 -5.15
C SER A 199 14.52 -5.57 -3.81
N ASP A 200 15.56 -4.96 -3.23
CA ASP A 200 16.11 -5.35 -1.94
C ASP A 200 15.09 -5.19 -0.80
N LYS A 201 14.15 -4.24 -0.94
CA LYS A 201 13.05 -4.04 0.03
C LYS A 201 11.91 -5.05 -0.10
N GLY A 202 11.79 -5.74 -1.24
CA GLY A 202 10.79 -6.78 -1.45
C GLY A 202 11.30 -8.16 -1.07
N ALA A 203 12.38 -8.59 -1.72
CA ALA A 203 13.05 -9.84 -1.41
C ALA A 203 14.55 -9.73 -1.67
N LYS A 204 15.36 -9.92 -0.64
CA LYS A 204 16.82 -9.90 -0.69
C LYS A 204 17.39 -11.24 -0.26
N LEU A 205 18.03 -11.94 -1.19
CA LEU A 205 18.72 -13.19 -0.92
C LEU A 205 20.21 -12.92 -0.75
N SER A 206 20.74 -13.11 0.46
CA SER A 206 22.15 -12.88 0.76
C SER A 206 22.68 -13.91 1.75
N ASN A 207 23.82 -14.53 1.46
CA ASN A 207 24.47 -15.52 2.33
C ASN A 207 23.57 -16.68 2.78
N GLY A 208 22.60 -17.09 1.94
CA GLY A 208 21.64 -18.15 2.25
C GLY A 208 20.48 -17.74 3.16
N GLU A 209 20.37 -16.46 3.51
CA GLU A 209 19.22 -15.87 4.19
C GLU A 209 18.37 -15.06 3.20
N LEU A 210 17.05 -15.28 3.24
CA LEU A 210 16.07 -14.53 2.46
C LEU A 210 15.40 -13.51 3.38
N GLN A 211 15.78 -12.23 3.23
CA GLN A 211 15.08 -11.14 3.87
C GLN A 211 13.91 -10.72 2.98
N LEU A 212 12.70 -10.78 3.52
CA LEU A 212 11.47 -10.38 2.85
C LEU A 212 10.94 -9.08 3.43
N SER A 213 10.16 -8.34 2.64
CA SER A 213 9.35 -7.25 3.19
C SER A 213 8.38 -7.76 4.26
N SER A 214 8.20 -7.00 5.34
CA SER A 214 7.19 -7.32 6.35
C SER A 214 5.75 -7.37 5.82
N ILE A 215 5.45 -6.84 4.62
CA ILE A 215 4.13 -7.00 4.00
C ILE A 215 3.77 -8.49 3.78
N TYR A 216 4.77 -9.34 3.56
CA TYR A 216 4.56 -10.77 3.38
C TYR A 216 4.24 -11.50 4.68
N ASP A 217 4.63 -10.93 5.83
CA ASP A 217 4.25 -11.40 7.16
C ASP A 217 2.84 -10.89 7.52
N TRP A 218 2.63 -9.57 7.39
CA TRP A 218 1.37 -8.93 7.78
C TRP A 218 0.17 -9.38 6.95
N PHE A 219 0.39 -9.62 5.65
CA PHE A 219 -0.66 -9.96 4.68
C PHE A 219 -0.52 -11.38 4.12
N ALA A 220 0.21 -12.27 4.80
CA ALA A 220 0.43 -13.65 4.36
C ALA A 220 -0.87 -14.34 3.89
N ILE A 221 -1.99 -14.09 4.55
CA ILE A 221 -3.30 -14.66 4.22
C ILE A 221 -3.76 -14.32 2.79
N ASP A 222 -3.48 -13.12 2.29
CA ASP A 222 -3.85 -12.69 0.94
C ASP A 222 -3.00 -13.41 -0.13
N PHE A 223 -1.83 -13.91 0.26
CA PHE A 223 -0.98 -14.77 -0.56
C PHE A 223 -1.31 -16.26 -0.39
N LYS A 224 -2.31 -16.65 0.42
CA LYS A 224 -2.64 -18.04 0.81
C LYS A 224 -1.65 -18.66 1.81
N GLY A 225 -1.16 -17.84 2.75
CA GLY A 225 -0.23 -18.22 3.80
C GLY A 225 1.23 -18.20 3.35
N GLU A 226 2.15 -18.55 4.26
CA GLU A 226 3.61 -18.52 4.02
C GLU A 226 4.04 -19.31 2.76
N GLN A 227 3.47 -20.50 2.56
CA GLN A 227 3.74 -21.31 1.36
C GLN A 227 3.25 -20.63 0.08
N GLY A 228 2.16 -19.86 0.18
CA GLY A 228 1.64 -19.09 -0.93
C GLY A 228 2.47 -17.83 -1.22
N VAL A 229 3.08 -17.21 -0.20
CA VAL A 229 4.09 -16.15 -0.37
C VAL A 229 5.26 -16.66 -1.21
N ILE A 230 5.88 -17.79 -0.83
CA ILE A 230 7.03 -18.33 -1.57
C ILE A 230 6.65 -18.64 -3.02
N LYS A 231 5.49 -19.28 -3.25
CA LYS A 231 4.99 -19.53 -4.61
C LYS A 231 4.75 -18.25 -5.41
N HIS A 232 4.23 -17.20 -4.77
CA HIS A 232 4.02 -15.92 -5.41
C HIS A 232 5.35 -15.25 -5.78
N LEU A 233 6.32 -15.22 -4.86
CA LEU A 233 7.68 -14.71 -5.13
C LEU A 233 8.37 -15.49 -6.24
N ALA A 234 8.24 -16.82 -6.24
CA ALA A 234 8.85 -17.72 -7.22
C ALA A 234 8.38 -17.47 -8.67
N LYS A 235 7.18 -16.89 -8.86
CA LYS A 235 6.70 -16.43 -10.18
C LYS A 235 7.64 -15.38 -10.79
N TYR A 236 8.22 -14.53 -9.96
CA TYR A 236 9.08 -13.41 -10.38
C TYR A 236 10.56 -13.68 -10.13
N ARG A 237 10.88 -14.63 -9.23
CA ARG A 237 12.23 -15.05 -8.83
C ARG A 237 12.32 -16.59 -8.76
N PRO A 238 12.47 -17.28 -9.90
CA PRO A 238 12.42 -18.75 -9.97
C PRO A 238 13.40 -19.47 -9.04
N GLU A 239 14.50 -18.83 -8.65
CA GLU A 239 15.45 -19.36 -7.68
C GLU A 239 14.88 -19.55 -6.27
N LEU A 240 13.71 -18.98 -5.97
CA LEU A 240 13.03 -19.11 -4.69
C LEU A 240 12.04 -20.29 -4.62
N THR A 241 11.81 -21.00 -5.72
CA THR A 241 10.77 -22.06 -5.83
C THR A 241 10.87 -23.11 -4.72
N ASP A 242 12.09 -23.54 -4.40
CA ASP A 242 12.37 -24.56 -3.39
C ASP A 242 13.27 -24.01 -2.28
N PHE A 243 13.11 -22.73 -1.93
CA PHE A 243 13.91 -22.11 -0.88
C PHE A 243 13.56 -22.69 0.50
N GLU A 244 14.52 -23.38 1.12
CA GLU A 244 14.41 -23.98 2.47
C GLU A 244 15.28 -23.26 3.53
N GLY A 245 15.84 -22.10 3.19
CA GLY A 245 16.72 -21.34 4.06
C GLY A 245 15.99 -20.53 5.14
N LYS A 246 16.77 -19.78 5.91
CA LYS A 246 16.22 -18.87 6.93
C LYS A 246 15.52 -17.69 6.24
N VAL A 247 14.30 -17.37 6.68
CA VAL A 247 13.55 -16.18 6.29
C VAL A 247 13.56 -15.17 7.42
N SER A 248 13.80 -13.90 7.10
CA SER A 248 13.62 -12.76 8.02
C SER A 248 12.76 -11.69 7.37
N PHE A 249 12.21 -10.77 8.17
CA PHE A 249 11.34 -9.71 7.68
C PHE A 249 11.87 -8.33 8.07
N ASP A 250 11.84 -7.38 7.15
CA ASP A 250 12.24 -5.98 7.39
C ASP A 250 11.31 -4.99 6.68
N TYR A 251 11.24 -3.77 7.23
CA TYR A 251 10.42 -2.70 6.68
C TYR A 251 10.92 -1.30 7.11
N ASP A 252 11.38 -0.48 6.16
CA ASP A 252 11.80 0.89 6.44
C ASP A 252 10.61 1.88 6.45
N TRP A 253 10.22 2.32 7.64
CA TRP A 253 9.14 3.27 7.88
C TRP A 253 9.49 4.74 7.58
N LYS A 254 10.72 5.07 7.18
CA LYS A 254 11.07 6.45 6.79
C LYS A 254 10.22 6.88 5.60
N LEU A 255 9.84 8.16 5.60
CA LEU A 255 9.09 8.77 4.51
C LEU A 255 9.83 8.60 3.17
N ASN A 256 9.13 8.18 2.11
CA ASN A 256 9.66 8.03 0.75
C ASN A 256 9.86 9.37 0.03
N LYS A 257 10.62 10.28 0.64
CA LYS A 257 10.85 11.61 0.09
C LYS A 257 12.11 11.69 -0.79
N ALA A 258 12.03 12.49 -1.84
CA ALA A 258 13.21 13.02 -2.52
C ALA A 258 13.68 14.30 -1.80
N ASN A 259 14.98 14.58 -1.87
CA ASN A 259 15.58 15.81 -1.30
C ASN A 259 15.22 17.04 -2.13
#